data_AF-A0A7G7T343-F1
#
_entry.id   AF-A0A7G7T343-F1
#
_cell.length_a   1.000
_cell.length_b   1.000
_cell.length_c   1.000
_cell.angle_alpha   90.00
_cell.angle_beta   90.00
_cell.angle_gamma   90.00
#
_symmetry.space_group_name_H-M   'P 1'
#
loop_
_entity.id
_entity.type
_entity.pdbx_description
1 polymer ?
#
loop_
_entity_poly.entity_id
_entity_poly.type
_entity_poly.pdbx_seq_one_letter_code
_entity_poly.pdbx_strand_id
1 'polypeptide(L)'
;MLVLSVLAPAAYVAYFSWRFSQWAETQDAGVCGMPLLGAWGLGLLAMCFLSLVALGIGVVSFVRLPAPRPRRRLAELLLLALPLLVASSVVAVVVLWN
;
A
#
# COMPACT_ATOMS: atom_id res chain seq x y z
N MET A 1 -15.02 -12.40 -1.42
CA MET A 1 -14.06 -11.70 -2.32
C MET A 1 -13.05 -10.87 -1.54
N LEU A 2 -13.46 -9.99 -0.61
CA LEU A 2 -12.54 -9.18 0.21
C LEU A 2 -11.48 -9.98 1.01
N VAL A 3 -11.87 -11.13 1.57
CA VAL A 3 -10.95 -12.00 2.32
C VAL A 3 -9.86 -12.57 1.40
N LEU A 4 -10.21 -12.95 0.17
CA LEU A 4 -9.27 -13.50 -0.80
C LEU A 4 -8.27 -12.44 -1.29
N SER A 5 -8.73 -11.20 -1.48
CA SER A 5 -7.88 -10.07 -1.88
C SER A 5 -6.88 -9.64 -0.81
N VAL A 6 -7.06 -10.07 0.44
CA VAL A 6 -6.09 -9.83 1.52
C VAL A 6 -5.22 -11.06 1.74
N LEU A 7 -5.82 -12.26 1.79
CA LEU A 7 -5.10 -13.50 2.07
C LEU A 7 -4.12 -13.88 0.95
N ALA A 8 -4.51 -13.73 -0.31
CA ALA A 8 -3.64 -14.12 -1.44
C ALA A 8 -2.33 -13.30 -1.48
N PRO A 9 -2.35 -11.95 -1.44
CA PRO A 9 -1.10 -11.18 -1.39
C PRO A 9 -0.34 -11.39 -0.07
N ALA A 10 -1.01 -11.56 1.07
CA ALA A 10 -0.34 -11.85 2.33
C ALA A 10 0.40 -13.20 2.30
N ALA A 11 -0.25 -14.25 1.78
CA ALA A 11 0.36 -15.57 1.62
C ALA A 11 1.52 -15.53 0.63
N TYR A 12 1.39 -14.78 -0.46
CA TYR A 12 2.48 -14.60 -1.43
C TYR A 12 3.68 -13.87 -0.80
N VAL A 13 3.46 -12.79 -0.05
CA VAL A 13 4.52 -12.08 0.66
C VAL A 13 5.21 -12.98 1.68
N ALA A 14 4.44 -13.76 2.45
CA ALA A 14 5.01 -14.71 3.42
C ALA A 14 5.87 -15.79 2.72
N TYR A 15 5.35 -16.37 1.64
CA TYR A 15 6.08 -17.35 0.83
C TYR A 15 7.37 -16.77 0.26
N PHE A 16 7.29 -15.56 -0.33
CA PHE A 16 8.45 -14.88 -0.91
C PHE A 16 9.50 -14.57 0.15
N SER A 17 9.08 -14.07 1.31
CA SER A 17 9.97 -13.76 2.43
C SER A 17 10.70 -15.01 2.94
N TRP A 18 9.98 -16.12 3.07
CA TRP A 18 10.56 -17.40 3.48
C TRP A 18 11.56 -17.94 2.44
N ARG A 19 11.22 -17.85 1.15
CA ARG A 19 12.15 -18.28 0.09
C ARG A 19 13.38 -17.38 0.00
N PHE A 20 13.23 -16.09 0.31
CA PHE A 20 14.33 -15.13 0.35
C PHE A 20 15.26 -15.41 1.52
N SER A 21 14.74 -15.74 2.71
CA SER A 21 15.59 -16.09 3.86
C SER A 21 16.42 -17.35 3.59
N GLN A 22 15.80 -18.37 2.98
CA GLN A 22 16.48 -19.60 2.57
C GLN A 22 17.56 -19.35 1.50
N TRP A 23 17.36 -18.38 0.60
CA TRP A 23 18.40 -17.99 -0.35
C TRP A 23 19.51 -17.17 0.33
N ALA A 24 19.18 -16.29 1.25
CA ALA A 24 20.15 -15.45 1.94
C ALA A 24 21.15 -16.28 2.77
N GLU A 25 20.72 -17.41 3.34
CA GLU A 25 21.58 -18.37 4.05
C GLU A 25 22.64 -19.02 3.14
N THR A 26 22.42 -19.05 1.82
CA THR A 26 23.37 -19.62 0.85
C THR A 26 24.41 -18.62 0.35
N GLN A 27 24.38 -17.38 0.83
CA GLN A 27 25.33 -16.34 0.44
C GLN A 27 26.33 -16.13 1.58
N ASP A 28 27.63 -16.25 1.28
CA ASP A 28 28.72 -16.10 2.26
C ASP A 28 28.91 -14.65 2.76
N ALA A 29 28.29 -13.67 2.07
CA ALA A 29 28.32 -12.26 2.43
C ALA A 29 26.95 -11.80 2.95
N GLY A 30 26.94 -10.96 3.99
CA GLY A 30 25.73 -10.40 4.58
C GLY A 30 24.83 -9.77 3.50
N VAL A 31 23.70 -10.42 3.24
CA VAL A 31 22.74 -9.96 2.24
C VAL A 31 22.03 -8.74 2.81
N CYS A 32 22.46 -7.55 2.39
CA CYS A 32 21.70 -6.33 2.61
C CYS A 32 20.32 -6.55 1.98
N GLY A 33 19.23 -6.51 2.75
CA GLY A 33 17.85 -6.79 2.32
C GLY A 33 17.28 -5.83 1.26
N MET A 34 18.13 -5.18 0.45
CA MET A 34 17.84 -4.24 -0.63
C MET A 34 16.80 -4.77 -1.63
N PRO A 35 16.79 -6.05 -2.05
CA PRO A 35 15.77 -6.54 -2.98
C PRO A 35 14.37 -6.57 -2.36
N LEU A 36 14.29 -6.96 -1.08
CA LEU A 36 13.03 -7.01 -0.34
C LEU A 36 12.50 -5.59 -0.07
N LEU A 37 13.40 -4.68 0.32
CA LEU A 37 13.09 -3.25 0.48
C LEU A 37 12.62 -2.62 -0.84
N GLY A 38 13.26 -2.95 -1.96
CA GLY A 38 12.87 -2.48 -3.29
C GLY A 38 11.46 -2.95 -3.69
N ALA A 39 11.16 -4.23 -3.48
CA ALA A 39 9.82 -4.78 -3.75
C ALA A 39 8.74 -4.13 -2.86
N TRP A 40 9.05 -3.92 -1.56
CA TRP A 40 8.17 -3.19 -0.64
C TRP A 40 7.94 -1.75 -1.09
N GLY A 41 8.99 -1.04 -1.49
CA GLY A 41 8.90 0.33 -2.00
C GLY A 41 8.02 0.44 -3.23
N LEU A 42 8.21 -0.44 -4.21
CA LEU A 42 7.35 -0.51 -5.41
C LEU A 42 5.89 -0.82 -5.05
N GLY A 43 5.66 -1.73 -4.11
CA GLY A 43 4.31 -2.04 -3.62
C GLY A 43 3.62 -0.84 -2.98
N LEU A 44 4.33 -0.11 -2.12
CA LEU A 44 3.82 1.13 -1.51
C LEU A 44 3.53 2.21 -2.56
N LEU A 45 4.38 2.33 -3.57
CA LEU A 45 4.22 3.31 -4.65
C LEU A 45 3.01 2.98 -5.53
N ALA A 46 2.82 1.70 -5.89
CA ALA A 46 1.64 1.23 -6.60
C ALA A 46 0.35 1.45 -5.80
N MET A 47 0.38 1.17 -4.49
CA MET A 47 -0.74 1.42 -3.57
C MET A 47 -1.10 2.90 -3.49
N CYS A 48 -0.10 3.79 -3.41
CA CYS A 48 -0.31 5.25 -3.47
C CYS A 48 -0.97 5.68 -4.77
N PHE A 49 -0.46 5.19 -5.90
CA PHE A 49 -0.95 5.57 -7.22
C PHE A 49 -2.41 5.15 -7.40
N LEU A 50 -2.74 3.90 -7.07
CA LEU A 50 -4.11 3.39 -7.16
C LEU A 50 -5.07 4.14 -6.22
N SER A 51 -4.62 4.44 -5.00
CA SER A 51 -5.39 5.24 -4.03
C SER A 51 -5.63 6.67 -4.52
N LEU A 52 -4.62 7.34 -5.10
CA LEU A 52 -4.74 8.67 -5.71
C LEU A 52 -5.77 8.68 -6.85
N VAL A 53 -5.69 7.71 -7.76
CA VAL A 53 -6.63 7.61 -8.89
C VAL A 53 -8.05 7.38 -8.38
N ALA A 54 -8.23 6.43 -7.46
CA ALA A 54 -9.53 6.12 -6.89
C ALA A 54 -10.12 7.31 -6.12
N LEU A 55 -9.29 8.04 -5.37
CA LEU A 55 -9.71 9.23 -4.62
C LEU A 55 -10.06 10.38 -5.55
N GLY A 56 -9.27 10.63 -6.60
CA GLY A 56 -9.58 11.63 -7.63
C GLY A 56 -10.93 11.38 -8.30
N ILE A 57 -11.17 10.15 -8.75
CA ILE A 57 -12.46 9.75 -9.33
C ILE A 57 -13.58 9.88 -8.29
N GLY A 58 -13.34 9.45 -7.04
CA GLY A 58 -14.29 9.54 -5.93
C GLY A 58 -14.69 10.97 -5.60
N VAL A 59 -13.74 11.91 -5.55
CA VAL A 59 -13.96 13.34 -5.30
C VAL A 59 -14.77 13.96 -6.44
N VAL A 60 -14.36 13.73 -7.69
CA VAL A 60 -15.10 14.25 -8.87
C VAL A 60 -16.53 13.73 -8.86
N SER A 61 -16.72 12.45 -8.55
CA SER A 61 -18.03 11.85 -8.43
C SER A 61 -18.85 12.50 -7.32
N PHE A 62 -18.25 12.72 -6.14
CA PHE A 62 -18.91 13.33 -4.97
C PHE A 62 -19.33 14.79 -5.20
N VAL A 63 -18.50 15.59 -5.87
CA VAL A 63 -18.80 17.00 -6.19
C VAL A 63 -19.98 17.11 -7.14
N ARG A 64 -20.13 16.15 -8.06
CA ARG A 64 -21.22 16.11 -9.05
C ARG A 64 -22.57 15.65 -8.48
N LEU A 65 -22.66 15.22 -7.21
CA LEU A 65 -23.95 14.83 -6.63
C LEU A 65 -24.84 16.05 -6.31
N PRO A 66 -26.11 16.04 -6.74
CA PRO A 66 -27.11 16.98 -6.25
C PRO A 66 -27.39 16.73 -4.75
N ALA A 67 -27.73 17.80 -4.02
CA ALA A 67 -28.08 17.69 -2.60
C ALA A 67 -29.38 16.88 -2.39
N PRO A 68 -29.54 16.15 -1.27
CA PRO A 68 -28.65 16.04 -0.10
C PRO A 68 -27.53 15.00 -0.26
N ARG A 69 -26.31 15.35 0.16
CA ARG A 69 -25.12 14.48 0.03
C ARG A 69 -25.07 13.43 1.15
N PRO A 70 -24.95 12.12 0.85
CA PRO A 70 -24.90 11.07 1.86
C PRO A 70 -23.57 11.05 2.61
N ARG A 71 -23.62 11.10 3.95
CA ARG A 71 -22.43 11.00 4.84
C ARG A 71 -21.64 9.70 4.65
N ARG A 72 -22.31 8.62 4.24
CA ARG A 72 -21.66 7.33 3.95
C ARG A 72 -20.62 7.44 2.83
N ARG A 73 -20.88 8.27 1.81
CA ARG A 73 -19.96 8.46 0.68
C ARG A 73 -18.73 9.29 1.07
N LEU A 74 -18.85 10.17 2.06
CA LEU A 74 -17.70 10.83 2.69
C LEU A 74 -16.82 9.83 3.44
N ALA A 75 -17.43 8.90 4.19
CA ALA A 75 -16.68 7.86 4.90
C ALA A 75 -15.91 6.94 3.93
N GLU A 76 -16.51 6.58 2.80
CA GLU A 76 -15.84 5.81 1.74
C GLU A 76 -14.64 6.56 1.15
N LEU A 77 -14.79 7.86 0.84
CA LEU A 77 -13.65 8.69 0.40
C LEU A 77 -12.53 8.76 1.44
N LEU A 78 -12.89 8.88 2.72
CA LEU A 78 -11.90 8.95 3.82
C LEU A 78 -11.16 7.61 3.97
N LEU A 79 -11.87 6.49 3.82
CA LEU A 79 -11.27 5.16 3.81
C LEU A 79 -10.33 4.97 2.62
N LEU A 80 -10.68 5.53 1.45
CA LEU A 80 -9.83 5.55 0.25
C LEU A 80 -8.57 6.41 0.41
N ALA A 81 -8.58 7.40 1.31
CA ALA A 81 -7.43 8.26 1.62
C ALA A 81 -6.43 7.60 2.60
N LEU A 82 -6.87 6.58 3.32
CA LEU A 82 -6.08 5.89 4.34
C LEU A 82 -4.76 5.29 3.80
N PRO A 83 -4.72 4.66 2.60
CA PRO A 83 -3.48 4.20 1.97
C PRO A 83 -2.44 5.31 1.75
N LEU A 84 -2.89 6.49 1.32
CA LEU A 84 -2.04 7.67 1.13
C LEU A 84 -1.45 8.15 2.45
N LEU A 85 -2.23 8.14 3.53
CA LEU A 85 -1.75 8.50 4.87
C LEU A 85 -0.71 7.51 5.39
N VAL A 86 -0.98 6.21 5.24
CA VAL A 86 -0.03 5.17 5.65
C VAL A 86 1.28 5.30 4.88
N ALA A 87 1.23 5.41 3.55
CA ALA A 87 2.44 5.49 2.75
C ALA A 87 3.22 6.79 2.98
N SER A 88 2.54 7.94 3.13
CA SER A 88 3.21 9.20 3.46
C SER A 88 3.85 9.17 4.85
N SER A 89 3.23 8.51 5.84
CA SER A 89 3.85 8.33 7.15
C SER A 89 5.12 7.47 7.09
N VAL A 90 5.12 6.39 6.28
CA VAL A 90 6.32 5.57 6.08
C VAL A 90 7.45 6.38 5.44
N VAL A 91 7.16 7.16 4.40
CA VAL A 91 8.15 8.03 3.76
C VAL A 91 8.66 9.09 4.73
N ALA A 92 7.78 9.74 5.49
CA ALA A 92 8.16 10.75 6.48
C ALA A 92 9.09 10.16 7.55
N VAL A 93 8.80 8.96 8.04
CA VAL A 93 9.65 8.25 8.99
C VAL A 93 11.03 7.96 8.38
N VAL A 94 11.09 7.47 7.14
CA VAL A 94 12.37 7.21 6.46
C VAL A 94 13.19 8.48 6.27
N VAL A 95 12.55 9.59 5.90
CA VAL A 95 13.24 10.88 5.69
C VAL A 95 13.69 11.50 7.01
N LEU A 96 12.90 11.40 8.09
CA LEU A 96 13.26 11.93 9.41
C LEU A 96 14.35 11.13 10.12
N TRP A 97 14.50 9.85 9.77
CA TRP A 97 15.50 8.96 10.38
C TRP A 97 16.84 8.93 9.63
N ASN A 98 16.92 9.60 8.48
CA ASN A 98 18.13 9.72 7.66
C ASN A 98 18.79 11.09 7.87
#